data_AF-A0A1G7JY60-F1
#
_entry.id   AF-A0A1G7JY60-F1
#
_cell.length_a   1.000
_cell.length_b   1.000
_cell.length_c   1.000
_cell.angle_alpha   90.00
_cell.angle_beta   90.00
_cell.angle_gamma   90.00
#
_symmetry.space_group_name_H-M   'P 1'
#
loop_
_entity.id
_entity.type
_entity.pdbx_description
1 polymer ?
#
loop_
_entity_poly.entity_id
_entity_poly.type
_entity_poly.pdbx_seq_one_letter_code
_entity_poly.pdbx_strand_id
1 'polypeptide(L)'
;MELPFNMIDILRNIEAEPGVLVAFAAFHPFALVILIIPLWILKKIGVYKPIESLGIFGFSVTVIFMVGWLMGFVSQILLMFMGVSGLKMLMVYFSMYLCITAFVIVNAAGLRKKFDQDQLKKKPLNN
;
A
#
# COMPACT_ATOMS: atom_id res chain seq x y z
N MET A 1 -12.80 -26.05 -9.02
CA MET A 1 -11.34 -26.15 -9.18
C MET A 1 -10.73 -25.81 -7.84
N GLU A 2 -10.20 -26.80 -7.15
CA GLU A 2 -9.35 -26.55 -5.98
C GLU A 2 -7.99 -26.09 -6.52
N LEU A 3 -7.59 -24.86 -6.21
CA LEU A 3 -6.27 -24.36 -6.59
C LEU A 3 -5.25 -25.05 -5.67
N PRO A 4 -4.36 -25.93 -6.18
CA PRO A 4 -3.26 -26.44 -5.39
C PRO A 4 -2.24 -25.31 -5.27
N PHE A 5 -2.43 -24.43 -4.29
CA PHE A 5 -1.48 -23.36 -3.97
C PHE A 5 -0.21 -23.97 -3.37
N ASN A 6 0.68 -24.49 -4.21
CA ASN A 6 2.01 -24.89 -3.78
C ASN A 6 2.93 -23.66 -3.79
N MET A 7 3.10 -23.04 -2.61
CA MET A 7 3.98 -21.87 -2.41
C MET A 7 5.41 -22.12 -2.93
N ILE A 8 5.91 -23.35 -2.86
CA ILE A 8 7.25 -23.71 -3.33
C ILE A 8 7.36 -23.53 -4.85
N ASP A 9 6.33 -23.90 -5.59
CA ASP A 9 6.34 -23.79 -7.06
C ASP A 9 6.25 -22.33 -7.51
N ILE A 10 5.53 -21.48 -6.76
CA ILE A 10 5.49 -20.03 -7.00
C ILE A 10 6.88 -19.42 -6.78
N LEU A 11 7.55 -19.78 -5.69
CA LEU A 11 8.90 -19.28 -5.40
C LEU A 11 9.93 -19.73 -6.44
N ARG A 12 9.82 -20.96 -6.94
CA ARG A 12 10.67 -21.47 -8.03
C ARG A 12 10.43 -20.73 -9.35
N ASN A 13 9.17 -20.43 -9.67
CA ASN A 13 8.84 -19.64 -10.85
C ASN A 13 9.35 -18.20 -10.76
N ILE A 14 9.28 -17.57 -9.59
CA ILE A 14 9.85 -16.23 -9.39
C ILE A 14 11.38 -16.23 -9.54
N GLU A 15 12.06 -17.28 -9.07
CA GLU A 15 13.50 -17.43 -9.25
C GLU A 15 13.88 -17.66 -10.72
N ALA A 16 13.10 -18.47 -11.44
CA ALA A 16 13.34 -18.78 -12.85
C ALA A 16 13.02 -17.59 -13.78
N GLU A 17 11.97 -16.82 -13.47
CA GLU A 17 11.49 -15.71 -14.29
C GLU A 17 11.27 -14.44 -13.44
N PRO A 18 12.33 -13.66 -13.17
CA PRO A 18 12.22 -12.40 -12.41
C PRO A 18 11.25 -11.38 -13.04
N GLY A 19 11.00 -11.48 -14.36
CA GLY A 19 10.02 -10.67 -15.07
C GLY A 19 8.59 -10.84 -14.54
N VAL A 20 8.24 -12.01 -13.99
CA VAL A 20 6.94 -12.25 -13.34
C VAL A 20 6.79 -11.36 -12.10
N LEU A 21 7.86 -11.20 -11.32
CA LEU A 21 7.87 -10.32 -10.15
C LEU A 21 7.75 -8.84 -10.54
N VAL A 22 8.42 -8.43 -11.63
CA VAL A 22 8.29 -7.06 -12.18
C VAL A 22 6.87 -6.79 -12.66
N ALA A 23 6.26 -7.74 -13.38
CA ALA A 23 4.87 -7.64 -13.83
C ALA A 23 3.91 -7.54 -12.63
N PHE A 24 4.10 -8.39 -11.61
CA PHE A 24 3.35 -8.28 -10.36
C PHE A 24 3.50 -6.90 -9.72
N ALA A 25 4.74 -6.39 -9.63
CA ALA A 25 5.04 -5.08 -9.08
C ALA A 25 4.37 -3.94 -9.88
N ALA A 26 4.20 -4.09 -11.20
CA ALA A 26 3.52 -3.10 -12.04
C ALA A 26 2.00 -3.10 -11.85
N PHE A 27 1.38 -4.27 -11.69
CA PHE A 27 -0.08 -4.42 -11.81
C PHE A 27 -0.85 -4.55 -10.48
N HIS A 28 -0.20 -4.93 -9.37
CA HIS A 28 -0.92 -5.12 -8.11
C HIS A 28 -1.67 -3.87 -7.57
N PRO A 29 -1.28 -2.60 -7.84
CA PRO A 29 -2.06 -1.47 -7.35
C PRO A 29 -3.39 -1.34 -8.05
N PHE A 30 -3.49 -1.80 -9.31
CA PHE A 30 -4.76 -1.82 -10.02
C PHE A 30 -5.73 -2.81 -9.37
N ALA A 31 -5.23 -3.90 -8.74
CA ALA A 31 -6.05 -4.77 -7.92
C ALA A 31 -6.58 -4.04 -6.67
N LEU A 32 -5.78 -3.14 -6.06
CA LEU A 32 -6.23 -2.28 -4.97
C LEU A 32 -7.23 -1.20 -5.44
N VAL A 33 -7.10 -0.70 -6.67
CA VAL A 33 -8.08 0.23 -7.27
C VAL A 33 -9.45 -0.42 -7.42
N ILE A 34 -9.52 -1.73 -7.70
CA ILE A 34 -10.80 -2.46 -7.74
C ILE A 34 -11.49 -2.45 -6.37
N LEU A 35 -10.73 -2.47 -5.27
CA LEU A 35 -11.29 -2.36 -3.90
C LEU A 35 -11.90 -0.98 -3.60
N ILE A 36 -11.63 0.04 -4.42
CA ILE A 36 -12.27 1.36 -4.31
C ILE A 36 -13.74 1.28 -4.71
N ILE A 37 -14.13 0.38 -5.61
CA ILE A 37 -15.52 0.24 -6.10
C ILE A 37 -16.49 -0.12 -4.94
N PRO A 38 -16.24 -1.16 -4.13
CA PRO A 38 -17.04 -1.43 -2.93
C PRO A 38 -17.08 -0.25 -1.95
N LEU A 39 -15.93 0.40 -1.69
CA LEU A 39 -15.87 1.55 -0.78
C LEU A 39 -16.69 2.75 -1.30
N TRP A 40 -16.75 2.94 -2.61
CA TRP A 40 -17.58 3.95 -3.25
C TRP A 40 -19.08 3.62 -3.13
N ILE A 41 -19.46 2.35 -3.26
CA ILE A 41 -20.83 1.89 -3.01
C ILE A 41 -21.22 2.14 -1.55
N LEU A 42 -20.36 1.75 -0.59
CA LEU A 42 -20.56 1.98 0.84
C LEU A 42 -20.67 3.48 1.19
N LYS A 43 -19.93 4.34 0.46
CA LYS A 43 -20.07 5.79 0.55
C LYS A 43 -21.44 6.27 0.07
N LYS A 44 -21.91 5.76 -1.08
CA LYS A 44 -23.19 6.16 -1.69
C LYS A 44 -24.40 5.79 -0.83
N ILE A 45 -24.34 4.65 -0.13
CA ILE A 45 -25.40 4.20 0.79
C ILE A 45 -25.31 4.83 2.19
N GLY A 46 -24.36 5.75 2.42
CA GLY A 46 -24.22 6.49 3.68
C GLY A 46 -23.55 5.73 4.83
N VAL A 47 -23.13 4.48 4.62
CA VAL A 47 -22.46 3.64 5.65
C VAL A 47 -21.00 4.09 5.87
N TYR A 48 -20.38 4.70 4.86
CA TYR A 48 -19.00 5.17 4.92
C TYR A 48 -18.88 6.66 4.57
N LYS A 49 -18.41 7.48 5.51
CA LYS A 49 -18.19 8.93 5.31
C LYS A 49 -16.69 9.28 5.35
N PRO A 50 -15.96 9.18 4.22
CA PRO A 50 -14.51 9.36 4.18
C PRO A 50 -14.02 10.76 4.61
N ILE A 51 -14.83 11.81 4.44
CA ILE A 51 -14.52 13.18 4.88
C ILE A 51 -14.53 13.31 6.41
N GLU A 52 -15.42 12.59 7.09
CA GLU A 52 -15.51 12.58 8.56
C GLU A 52 -14.53 11.57 9.19
N SER A 53 -14.18 10.49 8.48
CA SER A 53 -13.37 9.39 9.04
C SER A 53 -11.88 9.45 8.72
N LEU A 54 -11.46 10.05 7.59
CA LEU A 54 -10.07 9.96 7.12
C LEU A 54 -9.50 11.27 6.57
N GLY A 55 -10.28 12.17 5.95
CA GLY A 55 -9.84 13.54 5.59
C GLY A 55 -8.45 13.64 4.91
N ILE A 56 -7.68 14.69 5.26
CA ILE A 56 -6.29 14.91 4.79
C ILE A 56 -5.35 13.76 5.18
N PHE A 57 -5.66 13.09 6.29
CA PHE A 57 -4.86 11.97 6.80
C PHE A 57 -4.92 10.76 5.85
N GLY A 58 -6.12 10.34 5.45
CA GLY A 58 -6.29 9.26 4.48
C GLY A 58 -5.65 9.58 3.14
N PHE A 59 -5.82 10.82 2.67
CA PHE A 59 -5.15 11.29 1.45
C PHE A 59 -3.62 11.17 1.55
N SER A 60 -3.03 11.60 2.68
CA SER A 60 -1.58 11.54 2.91
C SER A 60 -1.08 10.09 2.91
N VAL A 61 -1.80 9.18 3.57
CA VAL A 61 -1.48 7.74 3.59
C VAL A 61 -1.51 7.15 2.18
N THR A 62 -2.56 7.43 1.40
CA THR A 62 -2.66 6.96 0.01
C THR A 62 -1.50 7.47 -0.85
N VAL A 63 -1.13 8.75 -0.72
CA VAL A 63 0.00 9.33 -1.46
C VAL A 63 1.31 8.63 -1.10
N ILE A 64 1.59 8.39 0.19
CA ILE A 64 2.80 7.68 0.62
C ILE A 64 2.86 6.27 0.04
N PHE A 65 1.74 5.53 0.05
CA PHE A 65 1.67 4.19 -0.55
C PHE A 65 1.86 4.21 -2.07
N MET A 66 1.30 5.20 -2.78
CA MET A 66 1.49 5.34 -4.23
C MET A 66 2.94 5.64 -4.60
N VAL A 67 3.59 6.57 -3.88
CA VAL A 67 5.01 6.87 -4.10
C VAL A 67 5.88 5.65 -3.76
N GLY A 68 5.62 5.00 -2.62
CA GLY A 68 6.34 3.81 -2.21
C GLY A 68 6.20 2.65 -3.20
N TRP A 69 5.00 2.48 -3.77
CA TRP A 69 4.75 1.52 -4.84
C TRP A 69 5.57 1.86 -6.09
N LEU A 70 5.52 3.10 -6.58
CA LEU A 70 6.23 3.50 -7.80
C LEU A 70 7.74 3.28 -7.65
N MET A 71 8.29 3.64 -6.48
CA MET A 71 9.69 3.37 -6.14
C MET A 71 10.00 1.87 -6.08
N GLY A 72 9.08 1.07 -5.54
CA GLY A 72 9.19 -0.38 -5.53
C GLY A 72 9.18 -0.98 -6.94
N PHE A 73 8.30 -0.50 -7.82
CA PHE A 73 8.26 -0.94 -9.21
C PHE A 73 9.56 -0.62 -9.96
N VAL A 74 10.03 0.63 -9.84
CA VAL A 74 11.30 1.06 -10.45
C VAL A 74 12.47 0.23 -9.91
N SER A 75 12.51 -0.06 -8.61
CA SER A 75 13.57 -0.90 -8.03
C SER A 75 13.55 -2.32 -8.59
N GLN A 76 12.38 -2.93 -8.79
CA GLN A 76 12.26 -4.26 -9.40
C GLN A 76 12.77 -4.28 -10.85
N ILE A 77 12.47 -3.25 -11.64
CA ILE A 77 13.00 -3.11 -13.00
C ILE A 77 14.53 -3.06 -12.98
N LEU A 78 15.11 -2.20 -12.13
CA LEU A 78 16.56 -2.03 -12.05
C LEU A 78 17.26 -3.32 -11.62
N LEU A 79 16.75 -3.98 -10.59
CA LEU A 79 17.34 -5.23 -10.09
C LEU A 79 17.27 -6.35 -11.12
N MET A 80 16.19 -6.43 -11.90
CA MET A 80 16.07 -7.37 -13.02
C MET A 80 17.17 -7.12 -14.07
N PHE A 81 17.36 -5.86 -14.49
CA PHE A 81 18.40 -5.50 -15.46
C PHE A 81 19.82 -5.69 -14.93
N MET A 82 20.01 -5.63 -13.60
CA MET A 82 21.28 -5.95 -12.95
C MET A 82 21.53 -7.46 -12.80
N GLY A 83 20.61 -8.32 -13.25
CA GLY A 83 20.75 -9.78 -13.16
C GLY A 83 20.66 -10.31 -11.72
N VAL A 84 19.99 -9.59 -10.82
CA VAL A 84 19.77 -10.04 -9.45
C VAL A 84 18.76 -11.19 -9.45
N SER A 85 19.01 -12.22 -8.63
CA SER A 85 18.12 -13.38 -8.58
C SER A 85 16.71 -13.00 -8.07
N GLY A 86 15.68 -13.68 -8.59
CA GLY A 86 14.28 -13.37 -8.31
C GLY A 86 13.93 -13.42 -6.82
N LEU A 87 14.46 -14.38 -6.08
CA LEU A 87 14.29 -14.48 -4.62
C LEU A 87 14.93 -13.31 -3.87
N LYS A 88 16.10 -12.83 -4.32
CA LYS A 88 16.73 -11.64 -3.73
C LYS A 88 15.89 -10.39 -4.02
N MET A 89 15.41 -10.26 -5.26
CA MET A 89 14.49 -9.20 -5.65
C MET A 89 13.21 -9.21 -4.79
N LEU A 90 12.62 -10.38 -4.57
CA LEU A 90 11.44 -10.57 -3.73
C LEU A 90 11.70 -10.15 -2.27
N MET A 91 12.86 -10.53 -1.71
CA MET A 91 13.24 -10.10 -0.36
C MET A 91 13.39 -8.58 -0.27
N VAL A 92 14.07 -7.94 -1.22
CA VAL A 92 14.17 -6.48 -1.26
C VAL A 92 12.79 -5.84 -1.36
N TYR A 93 11.93 -6.36 -2.23
CA TYR A 93 10.59 -5.86 -2.42
C TYR A 93 9.74 -5.96 -1.15
N PHE A 94 9.79 -7.10 -0.46
CA PHE A 94 9.11 -7.31 0.80
C PHE A 94 9.64 -6.38 1.91
N SER A 95 10.97 -6.23 2.02
CA SER A 95 11.58 -5.31 2.98
C SER A 95 11.15 -3.85 2.73
N MET A 96 11.09 -3.42 1.47
CA MET A 96 10.58 -2.07 1.13
C MET A 96 9.14 -1.88 1.63
N TYR A 97 8.26 -2.86 1.39
CA TYR A 97 6.88 -2.80 1.88
C TYR A 97 6.76 -2.72 3.39
N LEU A 98 7.58 -3.49 4.13
CA LEU A 98 7.62 -3.42 5.58
C LEU A 98 8.07 -2.05 6.07
N CYS A 99 9.13 -1.48 5.47
CA CYS A 99 9.62 -0.14 5.82
C CYS A 99 8.56 0.94 5.56
N ILE A 100 7.91 0.91 4.39
CA ILE A 100 6.84 1.86 4.05
C ILE A 100 5.67 1.71 5.02
N THR A 101 5.25 0.48 5.31
CA THR A 101 4.13 0.22 6.21
C THR A 101 4.44 0.68 7.64
N ALA A 102 5.64 0.38 8.15
CA ALA A 102 6.08 0.86 9.46
C ALA A 102 6.16 2.39 9.50
N PHE A 103 6.71 3.02 8.46
CA PHE A 103 6.75 4.47 8.33
C PHE A 103 5.35 5.07 8.36
N VAL A 104 4.42 4.53 7.57
CA VAL A 104 3.03 4.98 7.55
C VAL A 104 2.40 4.82 8.92
N ILE A 105 2.50 3.66 9.58
CA ILE A 105 1.88 3.42 10.90
C ILE A 105 2.40 4.41 11.94
N VAL A 106 3.71 4.61 12.04
CA VAL A 106 4.32 5.52 13.02
C VAL A 106 3.93 6.97 12.76
N ASN A 107 4.02 7.42 11.50
CA ASN A 107 3.66 8.78 11.13
C ASN A 107 2.15 9.03 11.21
N ALA A 108 1.35 8.01 10.90
CA ALA A 108 -0.09 8.07 11.02
C ALA A 108 -0.52 8.25 12.48
N ALA A 109 0.06 7.49 13.41
CA ALA A 109 -0.22 7.65 14.83
C ALA A 109 0.15 9.08 15.32
N GLY A 110 1.27 9.62 14.84
CA GLY A 110 1.69 10.99 15.15
C GLY A 110 0.76 12.06 14.57
N LEU A 111 0.36 11.92 13.30
CA LEU A 111 -0.55 12.84 12.61
C LEU A 111 -1.96 12.83 13.19
N ARG A 112 -2.49 11.65 13.53
CA ARG A 112 -3.79 11.51 14.19
C ARG A 112 -3.81 12.23 15.54
N LYS A 113 -2.78 12.03 16.36
CA LYS A 113 -2.65 12.72 17.66
C LYS A 113 -2.66 14.25 17.51
N LYS A 114 -1.97 14.79 16.49
CA LYS A 114 -1.97 16.23 16.20
C LYS A 114 -3.33 16.71 15.68
N PHE A 115 -3.97 15.95 14.79
CA PHE A 115 -5.29 16.28 14.27
C PHE A 115 -6.34 16.35 15.39
N ASP A 116 -6.36 15.37 16.29
CA ASP A 116 -7.30 15.35 17.43
C ASP A 116 -7.08 16.57 18.35
N GLN A 117 -5.82 16.96 18.60
CA GLN A 117 -5.49 18.17 19.35
C GLN A 117 -5.98 19.45 18.67
N ASP A 118 -5.81 19.57 17.35
CA ASP A 118 -6.25 20.74 16.59
C ASP A 118 -7.78 20.84 16.50
N GLN A 119 -8.49 19.70 16.43
CA GLN A 119 -9.95 19.66 16.49
C GLN A 119 -10.48 20.06 17.87
N LEU A 120 -9.81 19.64 18.95
CA LEU A 120 -10.16 20.05 20.32
C LEU A 120 -9.98 21.56 20.54
N LYS A 121 -8.95 22.17 19.95
CA LYS A 121 -8.71 23.63 20.02
C LYS A 121 -9.74 24.45 19.24
N LYS A 122 -10.41 23.87 18.23
CA LYS A 122 -11.40 24.56 17.40
C LYS A 122 -12.82 24.53 17.96
N LYS A 123 -13.09 23.79 19.04
CA LYS A 123 -14.39 23.87 19.72
C LYS A 123 -14.51 25.22 20.42
N PRO A 124 -15.49 26.08 20.06
CA PRO A 124 -15.77 27.26 20.87
C PRO A 124 -16.18 26.80 22.27
N LEU A 125 -15.61 27.44 23.29
CA LEU A 125 -16.11 27.38 24.65
C LEU A 125 -17.50 28.04 24.63
N ASN A 126 -18.55 27.25 24.44
CA ASN A 126 -19.90 27.69 24.77
C ASN A 126 -19.95 27.84 26.29
N ASN A 127 -19.85 29.09 26.76
CA ASN A 127 -20.35 29.52 28.06
C ASN A 127 -21.87 29.65 27.98
#